data_AF-A0A1R0M678-F1
#
_entry.id   AF-A0A1R0M678-F1
#
_cell.length_a   1.000
_cell.length_b   1.000
_cell.length_c   1.000
_cell.angle_alpha   90.00
_cell.angle_beta   90.00
_cell.angle_gamma   90.00
#
_symmetry.space_group_name_H-M   'P 1'
#
loop_
_entity.id
_entity.type
_entity.pdbx_description
1 polymer ?
#
loop_
_entity_poly.entity_id
_entity_poly.type
_entity_poly.pdbx_seq_one_letter_code
_entity_poly.pdbx_strand_id
1 'polypeptide(L)' 'MRTYIIVGYAIAEPVRRAIRAILDRLWHPALNQDGSLRTGAEVAELTGMVDLPSQAQQR' A
#
# COMPACT_ATOMS: atom_id res chain seq x y z
N MET A 1 15.13 -8.41 18.41
CA MET A 1 13.76 -8.02 18.79
C MET A 1 13.04 -7.49 17.57
N ARG A 2 11.79 -7.90 17.31
CA ARG A 2 10.96 -7.43 16.19
C ARG A 2 9.92 -6.46 16.75
N THR A 3 9.81 -5.27 16.17
CA THR A 3 8.88 -4.22 16.63
C THR A 3 7.72 -4.10 15.66
N TYR A 4 6.50 -4.23 16.17
CA TYR A 4 5.28 -4.02 15.42
C TYR A 4 4.72 -2.65 15.78
N ILE A 5 4.41 -1.83 14.77
CA ILE A 5 3.83 -0.51 14.94
C ILE A 5 2.52 -0.48 14.17
N ILE A 6 1.46 -0.04 14.85
CA ILE A 6 0.14 0.19 14.25
C ILE A 6 -0.13 1.69 14.34
N VAL A 7 -0.37 2.31 13.19
CA VAL A 7 -0.79 3.71 13.08
C VAL A 7 -2.10 3.75 12.31
N GLY A 8 -3.09 4.44 12.85
CA GLY A 8 -4.38 4.66 12.20
C GLY A 8 -4.59 6.13 11.87
N TYR A 9 -5.22 6.39 10.73
CA TYR A 9 -5.68 7.72 10.34
C TYR A 9 -7.11 7.63 9.82
N ALA A 10 -7.94 8.62 10.15
CA ALA A 10 -9.33 8.65 9.70
C ALA A 10 -9.40 8.87 8.19
N ILE A 11 -10.03 7.96 7.45
CA ILE A 11 -10.30 8.15 6.02
C ILE A 11 -11.50 9.09 5.88
N ALA A 12 -11.21 10.39 5.90
CA ALA A 12 -12.17 11.44 5.59
C ALA A 12 -12.65 11.34 4.13
N GLU A 13 -13.79 11.97 3.84
CA GLU A 13 -14.46 11.82 2.55
C GLU A 13 -13.59 12.16 1.32
N PRO A 14 -12.74 13.22 1.32
CA PRO A 14 -11.85 13.48 0.20
C PRO A 14 -10.89 12.31 -0.09
N VAL A 15 -10.34 11.69 0.95
CA VAL A 15 -9.44 10.54 0.84
C VAL A 15 -10.21 9.32 0.33
N ARG A 16 -11.44 9.09 0.84
CA ARG A 16 -12.30 8.00 0.37
C ARG A 16 -12.60 8.09 -1.13
N ARG A 17 -12.91 9.30 -1.62
CA ARG A 17 -13.15 9.53 -3.06
C ARG A 17 -11.91 9.26 -3.88
N ALA A 18 -10.75 9.73 -3.42
CA ALA A 18 -9.47 9.48 -4.10
C ALA A 18 -9.17 7.98 -4.20
N ILE A 19 -9.34 7.22 -3.11
CA ILE A 19 -9.14 5.76 -3.08
C ILE A 19 -10.04 5.05 -4.11
N ARG A 20 -11.32 5.43 -4.20
CA ARG A 20 -12.27 4.83 -5.14
C ARG A 20 -11.99 5.16 -6.61
N ALA A 21 -11.21 6.20 -6.88
CA ALA A 21 -10.87 6.62 -8.23
C ALA A 21 -9.59 5.93 -8.77
N ILE A 22 -8.89 5.17 -7.93
CA ILE A 22 -7.68 4.44 -8.32
C ILE A 22 -8.05 3.34 -9.31
N LEU A 23 -7.31 3.26 -10.42
CA LEU A 23 -7.45 2.17 -11.38
C LEU A 23 -6.95 0.86 -10.78
N ASP A 24 -7.66 -0.25 -11.02
CA ASP A 24 -7.31 -1.57 -10.46
C ASP A 24 -5.84 -1.95 -10.67
N ARG A 25 -5.27 -1.62 -11.83
CA ARG A 25 -3.86 -1.91 -12.17
C ARG A 25 -2.81 -1.20 -11.31
N LEU A 26 -3.20 -0.18 -10.54
CA LEU A 26 -2.32 0.59 -9.67
C LEU A 26 -2.28 0.04 -8.24
N TRP A 27 -3.11 -0.96 -7.94
CA TRP A 27 -3.00 -1.73 -6.71
C TRP A 27 -1.91 -2.78 -6.87
N HIS A 28 -1.04 -2.85 -5.87
CA HIS A 28 0.05 -3.83 -5.78
C HIS A 28 -0.12 -4.65 -4.50
N PRO A 29 0.20 -5.96 -4.53
CA PRO A 29 0.26 -6.77 -3.31
C PRO A 29 1.08 -6.09 -2.21
N ALA A 30 0.51 -6.02 -1.00
CA ALA A 30 1.21 -5.47 0.15
C ALA A 30 2.25 -6.46 0.69
N LEU A 31 3.29 -5.95 1.34
CA LEU A 31 4.34 -6.74 1.97
C LEU A 31 4.23 -6.72 3.49
N ASN A 32 4.59 -7.83 4.13
CA ASN A 32 4.94 -7.88 5.54
C ASN A 32 6.31 -7.22 5.75
N GLN A 33 6.65 -6.92 7.00
CA GLN A 33 7.94 -6.31 7.36
C GLN A 33 9.17 -7.17 6.98
N ASP A 34 9.01 -8.46 6.66
CA ASP A 34 10.09 -9.35 6.18
C ASP A 34 10.16 -9.44 4.66
N GLY A 35 9.34 -8.66 3.94
CA GLY A 35 9.26 -8.68 2.48
C GLY A 35 8.39 -9.79 1.90
N SER A 36 7.79 -10.67 2.73
CA SER A 36 6.80 -11.64 2.24
C SER A 36 5.48 -10.97 1.88
N LEU A 37 4.69 -11.57 0.98
CA LEU A 37 3.37 -11.05 0.63
C LEU A 37 2.41 -11.10 1.83
N ARG A 38 1.65 -10.02 2.01
CA ARG A 38 0.60 -9.95 3.02
C ARG A 38 -0.72 -10.43 2.42
N THR A 39 -1.18 -11.58 2.90
CA THR A 39 -2.44 -12.19 2.46
C THR A 39 -3.62 -11.24 2.64
N GLY A 40 -4.38 -11.03 1.57
CA GLY A 40 -5.61 -10.23 1.57
C GLY A 40 -5.41 -8.73 1.72
N ALA A 41 -4.20 -8.22 1.45
CA ALA A 41 -3.90 -6.79 1.52
C ALA A 41 -3.16 -6.29 0.27
N GLU A 42 -3.51 -5.09 -0.16
CA GLU A 42 -2.90 -4.39 -1.29
C GLU A 42 -2.56 -2.96 -0.88
N VAL A 43 -1.66 -2.33 -1.64
CA VAL A 43 -1.22 -0.95 -1.48
C VAL A 43 -1.23 -0.27 -2.84
N ALA A 44 -1.67 0.98 -2.86
CA ALA A 44 -1.58 1.85 -4.03
C ALA A 44 -0.98 3.19 -3.60
N GLU A 45 -0.32 3.85 -4.54
CA GLU A 45 0.23 5.19 -4.37
C GLU A 45 -0.72 6.18 -5.08
N LEU A 46 -1.19 7.19 -4.33
CA LEU A 46 -2.21 8.13 -4.82
C LEU A 46 -1.63 9.48 -5.22
N THR A 47 -0.40 9.79 -4.81
CA THR A 47 0.12 11.16 -4.79
C THR A 47 1.11 11.44 -5.92
N GLY A 48 1.60 10.42 -6.61
CA GLY A 48 2.69 10.49 -7.58
C GLY A 48 4.04 10.87 -6.96
N MET A 49 4.18 10.81 -5.62
CA MET A 49 5.38 11.30 -4.93
C MET A 49 6.43 10.23 -4.71
N VAL A 50 6.03 8.97 -4.72
CA VAL A 50 6.94 7.83 -4.55
C VAL A 50 6.64 6.76 -5.59
N ASP A 51 7.68 6.11 -6.07
CA ASP A 51 7.53 4.92 -6.90
C ASP A 51 7.32 3.72 -6.00
N LEU A 52 6.21 3.00 -6.19
CA LEU A 52 6.09 1.66 -5.63
C LEU A 52 6.97 0.73 -6.47
N PRO A 53 7.97 0.07 -5.86
CA PRO A 53 8.82 -0.85 -6.62
C PRO A 53 7.96 -1.95 -7.23
N SER A 54 8.18 -2.22 -8.50
CA SER A 54 7.67 -3.44 -9.11
C SER A 54 8.32 -4.62 -8.38
N GLN A 55 7.52 -5.61 -7.98
CA GLN A 55 7.96 -6.72 -7.12
C GLN A 55 9.11 -7.56 -7.71
N ALA A 56 9.44 -7.35 -8.98
CA ALA A 56 10.59 -7.94 -9.66
C ALA A 56 11.94 -7.46 -9.10
N GLN A 57 11.99 -6.31 -8.43
CA GLN A 57 13.25 -5.66 -8.06
C GLN A 57 13.77 -6.02 -6.66
N GLN A 58 13.08 -6.90 -5.93
CA GLN A 58 13.40 -7.28 -4.54
C GLN A 58 13.72 -8.77 -4.36
N ARG A 59 14.14 -9.46 -5.44
CA ARG A 59 14.71 -10.81 -5.36
C ARG A 59 16.22 -10.79 -5.19
#